data_AF-A0AAJ2AIK0-F1
#
_entry.id   AF-A0AAJ2AIK0-F1
#
_cell.length_a   1.000
_cell.length_b   1.000
_cell.length_c   1.000
_cell.angle_alpha   90.00
_cell.angle_beta   90.00
_cell.angle_gamma   90.00
#
_symmetry.space_group_name_H-M   'P 1'
#
loop_
_entity.id
_entity.type
_entity.pdbx_description
1 polymer ?
#
loop_
_entity_poly.entity_id
_entity_poly.type
_entity_poly.pdbx_seq_one_letter_code
_entity_poly.pdbx_strand_id
1 'polypeptide(L)'
;MQRLAWLVLFPIIIATIFIFNPAGLRHDVGDGNGKYIDIVDSFSEYLIRDKVKNEILGTENKGVLLIVPRGYADKDFAYYPDGTRTYLANLALQGYAASLVARGLGLKTEKQIDIFLGAFRMLNAFLLALILCVFFRRISREYHLNCAPLVPILLSSMAGLVFFSQNLYFITAVFYAPFAWSAFAAGRWSNRVLYAGFVALSFLNFSRGYEFATVYTINSVFAALCFLRGSPRQVIRVAVFVFASVCLGFLIAAFDHVLIVCHAIGRSSLRVGAELAFSTLTHRTASFDSVPLPFTTKFFDTIRGRMGDTAFVFPWFFQWKLTEGNVFAIATIALLVRLQRLSRLEKLVFVWAPISYVSWYVFAYQHIMWHFMYEWDIFSATIGIGFCILALQYCSAIAPSLRRLRKRIGQAPDAAKRAYADELQN
;
A
#
# COMPACT_ATOMS: atom_id res chain seq x y z
N MET A 1 11.81 15.85 -22.04
CA MET A 1 12.39 15.75 -20.69
C MET A 1 11.37 15.49 -19.58
N GLN A 2 10.31 16.31 -19.39
CA GLN A 2 9.36 16.09 -18.27
C GLN A 2 8.68 14.71 -18.27
N ARG A 3 8.27 14.16 -19.41
CA ARG A 3 7.65 12.81 -19.46
C ARG A 3 8.61 11.70 -19.03
N LEU A 4 9.89 11.82 -19.41
CA LEU A 4 10.95 10.86 -19.06
C LEU A 4 11.22 10.89 -17.55
N ALA A 5 11.20 12.07 -16.93
CA ALA A 5 11.38 12.19 -15.49
C ALA A 5 10.32 11.40 -14.70
N TRP A 6 9.04 11.53 -15.06
CA TRP A 6 7.95 10.86 -14.35
C TRP A 6 7.82 9.35 -14.59
N LEU A 7 8.27 8.86 -15.75
CA LEU A 7 8.12 7.45 -16.13
C LEU A 7 9.38 6.62 -15.91
N VAL A 8 10.53 7.28 -15.72
CA VAL A 8 11.82 6.60 -15.58
C VAL A 8 12.56 7.11 -14.34
N LEU A 9 12.91 8.40 -14.29
CA LEU A 9 13.77 8.93 -13.22
C LEU A 9 13.12 8.84 -11.82
N PHE A 10 11.90 9.33 -11.66
CA PHE A 10 11.22 9.34 -10.36
C PHE A 10 10.92 7.92 -9.85
N PRO A 11 10.37 6.99 -10.67
CA PRO A 11 10.22 5.61 -10.26
C PRO A 11 11.54 4.98 -9.82
N ILE A 12 12.64 5.21 -10.55
CA ILE A 12 13.96 4.69 -10.17
C ILE A 12 14.40 5.24 -8.81
N ILE A 13 14.34 6.57 -8.61
CA ILE A 13 14.73 7.19 -7.33
C ILE A 13 13.93 6.61 -6.16
N ILE A 14 12.61 6.52 -6.30
CA ILE A 14 11.74 5.99 -5.24
C ILE A 14 12.03 4.50 -5.02
N ALA A 15 12.13 3.71 -6.08
CA ALA A 15 12.41 2.29 -6.00
C ALA A 15 13.77 2.00 -5.36
N THR A 16 14.81 2.82 -5.60
CA THR A 16 16.10 2.70 -4.92
C THR A 16 15.94 2.81 -3.40
N ILE A 17 15.19 3.80 -2.91
CA ILE A 17 14.97 3.97 -1.48
C ILE A 17 14.14 2.82 -0.89
N PHE A 18 13.10 2.39 -1.61
CA PHE A 18 12.30 1.22 -1.25
C PHE A 18 13.15 -0.04 -1.18
N ILE A 19 14.12 -0.21 -2.10
CA ILE A 19 14.91 -1.43 -2.19
C ILE A 19 16.01 -1.49 -1.14
N PHE A 20 16.72 -0.38 -0.93
CA PHE A 20 17.90 -0.37 -0.07
C PHE A 20 17.61 0.07 1.37
N ASN A 21 16.42 0.62 1.64
CA ASN A 21 16.01 1.10 2.96
C ASN A 21 17.15 1.84 3.69
N PRO A 22 17.68 2.93 3.13
CA PRO A 22 18.86 3.63 3.68
C PRO A 22 18.61 4.24 5.07
N ALA A 23 17.34 4.38 5.46
CA ALA A 23 16.92 4.80 6.79
C ALA A 23 17.02 3.69 7.85
N GLY A 24 17.26 2.44 7.45
CA GLY A 24 17.30 1.30 8.34
C GLY A 24 15.97 1.09 9.08
N LEU A 25 14.84 1.37 8.42
CA LEU A 25 13.51 1.14 9.01
C LEU A 25 13.34 -0.35 9.31
N ARG A 26 13.08 -0.67 10.56
CA ARG A 26 12.90 -2.04 11.05
C ARG A 26 11.74 -2.07 12.03
N HIS A 27 11.16 -3.25 12.17
CA HIS A 27 10.08 -3.54 13.08
C HIS A 27 10.30 -4.95 13.66
N ASP A 28 9.73 -5.28 14.81
CA ASP A 28 10.01 -6.55 15.51
C ASP A 28 9.65 -7.81 14.69
N VAL A 29 8.77 -7.64 13.71
CA VAL A 29 8.24 -8.68 12.83
C VAL A 29 8.73 -8.56 11.38
N GLY A 30 9.59 -7.60 11.07
CA GLY A 30 10.21 -7.52 9.75
C GLY A 30 11.30 -6.46 9.61
N ASP A 31 12.18 -6.64 8.65
CA ASP A 31 13.35 -5.77 8.44
C ASP A 31 13.31 -4.96 7.15
N GLY A 32 12.21 -5.07 6.39
CA GLY A 32 12.06 -4.44 5.08
C GLY A 32 12.92 -5.07 3.97
N ASN A 33 13.67 -6.14 4.27
CA ASN A 33 14.55 -6.87 3.33
C ASN A 33 14.03 -8.29 3.05
N GLY A 34 12.71 -8.47 3.04
CA GLY A 34 12.07 -9.78 2.81
C GLY A 34 11.96 -10.68 4.05
N LYS A 35 12.40 -10.22 5.24
CA LYS A 35 11.96 -10.81 6.49
C LYS A 35 10.64 -10.17 6.88
N TYR A 36 9.55 -10.94 6.80
CA TYR A 36 8.22 -10.53 7.22
C TYR A 36 7.51 -11.71 7.90
N ILE A 37 7.22 -11.57 9.19
CA ILE A 37 6.72 -12.65 10.05
C ILE A 37 5.48 -12.19 10.81
N ASP A 38 4.31 -12.65 10.39
CA ASP A 38 3.11 -12.61 11.23
C ASP A 38 2.91 -13.95 11.95
N ILE A 39 3.31 -14.00 13.22
CA ILE A 39 3.26 -15.23 14.04
C ILE A 39 1.82 -15.63 14.36
N VAL A 40 0.91 -14.65 14.46
CA VAL A 40 -0.47 -14.89 14.89
C VAL A 40 -1.32 -15.38 13.72
N ASP A 41 -1.08 -14.89 12.51
CA ASP A 41 -1.98 -15.12 11.38
C ASP A 41 -1.46 -16.03 10.28
N SER A 42 -0.28 -16.62 10.47
CA SER A 42 0.43 -17.39 9.44
C SER A 42 0.73 -16.59 8.17
N PHE A 43 0.67 -15.25 8.21
CA PHE A 43 0.94 -14.42 7.04
C PHE A 43 2.40 -13.99 7.03
N SER A 44 3.18 -14.77 6.31
CA SER A 44 4.60 -14.48 6.13
C SER A 44 4.93 -14.53 4.66
N GLU A 45 5.89 -13.68 4.29
CA GLU A 45 6.53 -13.81 2.98
C GLU A 45 7.15 -15.21 2.81
N TYR A 46 7.51 -15.84 3.94
CA TYR A 46 7.97 -17.21 4.01
C TYR A 46 6.97 -18.22 3.42
N LEU A 47 5.66 -18.06 3.62
CA LEU A 47 4.68 -18.95 2.98
C LEU A 47 4.72 -18.84 1.44
N ILE A 48 4.94 -17.65 0.89
CA ILE A 48 5.07 -17.44 -0.55
C ILE A 48 6.36 -18.07 -1.07
N ARG A 49 7.48 -17.79 -0.39
CA ARG A 49 8.80 -18.30 -0.73
C ARG A 49 8.81 -19.82 -0.75
N ASP A 50 8.33 -20.44 0.33
CA ASP A 50 8.35 -21.88 0.50
C ASP A 50 7.31 -22.57 -0.37
N LYS A 51 6.19 -21.90 -0.69
CA LYS A 51 5.30 -22.37 -1.75
C LYS A 51 6.04 -22.51 -3.08
N VAL A 52 6.78 -21.48 -3.50
CA VAL A 52 7.55 -21.53 -4.74
C VAL A 52 8.62 -22.62 -4.70
N LYS A 53 9.36 -22.73 -3.59
CA LYS A 53 10.36 -23.80 -3.41
C LYS A 53 9.72 -25.18 -3.48
N ASN A 54 8.59 -25.39 -2.81
CA ASN A 54 7.87 -26.66 -2.78
C ASN A 54 7.29 -27.08 -4.13
N GLU A 55 6.82 -26.13 -4.94
CA GLU A 55 6.38 -26.43 -6.30
C GLU A 55 7.51 -26.95 -7.20
N ILE A 56 8.77 -26.56 -6.94
CA ILE A 56 9.93 -26.94 -7.76
C ILE A 56 10.65 -28.16 -7.18
N LEU A 57 10.99 -28.11 -5.89
CA LEU A 57 11.89 -29.03 -5.21
C LEU A 57 11.17 -30.08 -4.36
N GLY A 58 9.97 -29.74 -3.85
CA GLY A 58 9.24 -30.57 -2.91
C GLY A 58 8.61 -31.81 -3.53
N THR A 59 8.09 -32.70 -2.69
CA THR A 59 7.40 -33.93 -3.10
C THR A 59 5.92 -33.96 -2.69
N GLU A 60 5.49 -33.07 -1.79
CA GLU A 60 4.15 -33.07 -1.19
C GLU A 60 3.38 -31.78 -1.50
N ASN A 61 2.05 -31.81 -1.37
CA ASN A 61 1.14 -30.64 -1.42
C ASN A 61 1.42 -29.64 -2.55
N LYS A 62 1.74 -30.14 -3.75
CA LYS A 62 1.86 -29.32 -4.96
C LYS A 62 0.50 -28.84 -5.44
N GLY A 63 0.46 -27.68 -6.10
CA GLY A 63 -0.76 -27.13 -6.68
C GLY A 63 -0.89 -25.62 -6.48
N VAL A 64 -2.13 -25.13 -6.43
CA VAL A 64 -2.41 -23.68 -6.39
C VAL A 64 -2.27 -23.10 -4.98
N LEU A 65 -2.78 -23.79 -3.96
CA LEU A 65 -2.86 -23.29 -2.59
C LEU A 65 -1.49 -23.19 -1.92
N LEU A 66 -1.36 -22.26 -0.97
CA LEU A 66 -0.17 -22.13 -0.14
C LEU A 66 0.08 -23.39 0.70
N ILE A 67 1.29 -23.46 1.26
CA ILE A 67 1.67 -24.50 2.20
C ILE A 67 2.13 -23.87 3.52
N VAL A 68 1.88 -24.57 4.63
CA VAL A 68 2.53 -24.38 5.92
C VAL A 68 3.65 -25.42 6.02
N PRO A 69 4.94 -25.01 6.04
CA PRO A 69 6.05 -25.96 6.14
C PRO A 69 6.27 -26.46 7.58
N ARG A 70 6.98 -27.57 7.71
CA ARG A 70 7.17 -28.35 8.96
C ARG A 70 7.66 -27.52 10.15
N GLY A 71 8.54 -26.54 9.95
CA GLY A 71 9.15 -25.73 11.01
C GLY A 71 8.43 -24.41 11.35
N TYR A 72 7.32 -24.10 10.68
CA TYR A 72 6.70 -22.77 10.78
C TYR A 72 6.27 -22.40 12.21
N ALA A 73 5.69 -23.35 12.95
CA ALA A 73 5.23 -23.13 14.33
C ALA A 73 6.37 -22.80 15.29
N ASP A 74 7.58 -23.31 15.03
CA ASP A 74 8.77 -23.15 15.86
C ASP A 74 9.66 -21.98 15.41
N LYS A 75 9.19 -21.16 14.46
CA LYS A 75 9.95 -20.07 13.82
C LYS A 75 11.21 -20.55 13.09
N ASP A 76 11.19 -21.79 12.62
CA ASP A 76 12.21 -22.31 11.71
C ASP A 76 11.84 -21.95 10.26
N PHE A 77 12.71 -21.14 9.66
CA PHE A 77 12.58 -20.62 8.31
C PHE A 77 13.47 -21.32 7.28
N ALA A 78 14.04 -22.48 7.63
CA ALA A 78 14.67 -23.35 6.65
C ALA A 78 13.60 -24.04 5.78
N TYR A 79 13.89 -24.19 4.50
CA TYR A 79 13.00 -24.93 3.62
C TYR A 79 13.19 -26.43 3.82
N TYR A 80 12.08 -27.13 4.10
CA TYR A 80 12.03 -28.60 4.16
C TYR A 80 11.13 -29.13 3.04
N PRO A 81 11.59 -30.11 2.24
CA PRO A 81 10.82 -30.65 1.12
C PRO A 81 9.65 -31.55 1.54
N ASP A 82 9.62 -31.96 2.81
CA ASP A 82 8.66 -32.88 3.43
C ASP A 82 7.95 -32.27 4.65
N GLY A 83 6.85 -32.89 5.07
CA GLY A 83 6.11 -32.48 6.26
C GLY A 83 5.34 -31.17 6.08
N THR A 84 4.98 -30.85 4.84
CA THR A 84 4.20 -29.65 4.52
C THR A 84 2.70 -29.92 4.73
N ARG A 85 1.90 -28.86 4.94
CA ARG A 85 0.44 -28.93 5.01
C ARG A 85 -0.18 -27.89 4.12
N THR A 86 -1.26 -28.21 3.41
CA THR A 86 -1.96 -27.21 2.59
C THR A 86 -2.60 -26.13 3.47
N TYR A 87 -2.34 -24.87 3.15
CA TYR A 87 -2.97 -23.72 3.78
C TYR A 87 -4.22 -23.32 2.98
N LEU A 88 -5.40 -23.60 3.55
CA LEU A 88 -6.68 -23.44 2.86
C LEU A 88 -7.31 -22.05 3.07
N ALA A 89 -6.84 -21.27 4.04
CA ALA A 89 -7.49 -20.02 4.44
C ALA A 89 -7.08 -18.80 3.59
N ASN A 90 -6.11 -18.96 2.69
CA ASN A 90 -5.76 -17.93 1.71
C ASN A 90 -5.32 -18.55 0.39
N LEU A 91 -5.83 -17.99 -0.70
CA LEU A 91 -5.47 -18.37 -2.06
C LEU A 91 -4.03 -17.98 -2.41
N ALA A 92 -3.62 -16.75 -2.06
CA ALA A 92 -2.33 -16.15 -2.39
C ALA A 92 -1.77 -16.57 -3.76
N LEU A 93 -2.59 -16.39 -4.79
CA LEU A 93 -2.37 -16.91 -6.15
C LEU A 93 -1.04 -16.45 -6.76
N GLN A 94 -0.48 -15.35 -6.28
CA GLN A 94 0.83 -14.87 -6.67
C GLN A 94 1.95 -15.89 -6.44
N GLY A 95 1.87 -16.71 -5.39
CA GLY A 95 2.86 -17.75 -5.12
C GLY A 95 2.83 -18.82 -6.21
N TYR A 96 1.63 -19.18 -6.66
CA TYR A 96 1.45 -20.11 -7.78
C TYR A 96 1.94 -19.51 -9.11
N ALA A 97 1.57 -18.26 -9.41
CA ALA A 97 2.06 -17.57 -10.61
C ALA A 97 3.59 -17.47 -10.64
N ALA A 98 4.23 -17.12 -9.52
CA ALA A 98 5.68 -17.11 -9.39
C ALA A 98 6.29 -18.50 -9.59
N SER A 99 5.62 -19.56 -9.12
CA SER A 99 6.04 -20.94 -9.33
C SER A 99 5.99 -21.35 -10.81
N LEU A 100 4.96 -20.95 -11.54
CA LEU A 100 4.87 -21.20 -12.99
C LEU A 100 6.02 -20.54 -13.76
N VAL A 101 6.36 -19.29 -13.40
CA VAL A 101 7.50 -18.58 -14.00
C VAL A 101 8.82 -19.28 -13.65
N ALA A 102 9.02 -19.67 -12.38
CA ALA A 102 10.20 -20.42 -11.95
C ALA A 102 10.36 -21.75 -12.71
N ARG A 103 9.26 -22.49 -12.94
CA ARG A 103 9.26 -23.70 -13.77
C ARG A 103 9.63 -23.41 -15.21
N GLY A 104 9.03 -22.36 -15.81
CA GLY A 104 9.32 -21.95 -17.19
C GLY A 104 10.79 -21.53 -17.39
N LEU A 105 11.41 -20.96 -16.37
CA LEU A 105 12.84 -20.63 -16.35
C LEU A 105 13.75 -21.83 -16.07
N GLY A 106 13.19 -23.01 -15.77
CA GLY A 106 13.96 -24.23 -15.49
C GLY A 106 14.83 -24.14 -14.24
N LEU A 107 14.39 -23.40 -13.21
CA LEU A 107 15.13 -23.30 -11.94
C LEU A 107 15.10 -24.66 -11.21
N LYS A 108 16.22 -25.09 -10.64
CA LYS A 108 16.39 -26.44 -10.05
C LYS A 108 16.99 -26.46 -8.65
N THR A 109 17.42 -25.32 -8.13
CA THR A 109 18.09 -25.23 -6.83
C THR A 109 17.47 -24.14 -5.98
N GLU A 110 17.54 -24.29 -4.66
CA GLU A 110 17.05 -23.29 -3.71
C GLU A 110 17.68 -21.92 -3.96
N LYS A 111 19.00 -21.88 -4.19
CA LYS A 111 19.75 -20.65 -4.50
C LYS A 111 19.22 -19.93 -5.74
N GLN A 112 18.92 -20.67 -6.82
CA GLN A 112 18.35 -20.07 -8.03
C GLN A 112 16.96 -19.48 -7.77
N ILE A 113 16.13 -20.18 -7.00
CA ILE A 113 14.78 -19.73 -6.63
C ILE A 113 14.86 -18.49 -5.74
N ASP A 114 15.78 -18.44 -4.76
CA ASP A 114 15.94 -17.28 -3.89
C ASP A 114 16.42 -16.03 -4.65
N ILE A 115 17.33 -16.19 -5.63
CA ILE A 115 17.74 -15.09 -6.53
C ILE A 115 16.53 -14.61 -7.35
N PHE A 116 15.73 -15.54 -7.89
CA PHE A 116 14.51 -15.22 -8.63
C PHE A 116 13.51 -14.44 -7.77
N LEU A 117 13.27 -14.88 -6.53
CA LEU A 117 12.39 -14.18 -5.60
C LEU A 117 12.96 -12.80 -5.21
N GLY A 118 14.28 -12.67 -5.05
CA GLY A 118 14.95 -11.39 -4.88
C GLY A 118 14.65 -10.41 -6.02
N ALA A 119 14.72 -10.87 -7.27
CA ALA A 119 14.36 -10.06 -8.43
C ALA A 119 12.86 -9.68 -8.42
N PHE A 120 11.98 -10.60 -8.01
CA PHE A 120 10.55 -10.33 -7.86
C PHE A 120 10.24 -9.24 -6.81
N ARG A 121 10.98 -9.22 -5.68
CA ARG A 121 10.86 -8.15 -4.67
C ARG A 121 11.21 -6.78 -5.24
N MET A 122 12.33 -6.71 -5.96
CA MET A 122 12.77 -5.48 -6.62
C MET A 122 11.77 -5.02 -7.68
N LEU A 123 11.21 -5.96 -8.45
CA LEU A 123 10.17 -5.68 -9.43
C LEU A 123 8.90 -5.13 -8.76
N ASN A 124 8.45 -5.72 -7.66
CA ASN A 124 7.28 -5.23 -6.91
C ASN A 124 7.50 -3.79 -6.41
N ALA A 125 8.65 -3.51 -5.81
CA ALA A 125 9.00 -2.16 -5.36
C ALA A 125 9.05 -1.15 -6.51
N PHE A 126 9.61 -1.54 -7.65
CA PHE A 126 9.65 -0.71 -8.85
C PHE A 126 8.25 -0.45 -9.43
N LEU A 127 7.40 -1.48 -9.52
CA LEU A 127 6.03 -1.36 -10.00
C LEU A 127 5.21 -0.44 -9.10
N LEU A 128 5.34 -0.56 -7.78
CA LEU A 128 4.71 0.33 -6.82
C LEU A 128 5.15 1.79 -7.04
N ALA A 129 6.46 2.03 -7.15
CA ALA A 129 7.00 3.36 -7.42
C ALA A 129 6.46 3.95 -8.74
N LEU A 130 6.37 3.14 -9.79
CA LEU A 130 5.82 3.53 -11.09
C LEU A 130 4.32 3.87 -11.00
N ILE A 131 3.53 3.03 -10.32
CA ILE A 131 2.09 3.24 -10.12
C ILE A 131 1.83 4.57 -9.44
N LEU A 132 2.54 4.84 -8.34
CA LEU A 132 2.43 6.09 -7.60
C LEU A 132 2.89 7.28 -8.46
N CYS A 133 4.00 7.15 -9.18
CA CYS A 133 4.47 8.21 -10.09
C CYS A 133 3.46 8.55 -11.19
N VAL A 134 2.81 7.55 -11.79
CA VAL A 134 1.74 7.76 -12.78
C VAL A 134 0.58 8.53 -12.17
N PHE A 135 0.13 8.13 -10.97
CA PHE A 135 -0.96 8.78 -10.26
C PHE A 135 -0.62 10.24 -9.92
N PHE A 136 0.51 10.48 -9.25
CA PHE A 136 0.94 11.82 -8.86
C PHE A 136 1.22 12.71 -10.05
N ARG A 137 1.74 12.18 -11.17
CA ARG A 137 1.88 12.93 -12.42
C ARG A 137 0.53 13.45 -12.89
N ARG A 138 -0.50 12.59 -12.88
CA ARG A 138 -1.84 12.99 -13.32
C ARG A 138 -2.44 14.00 -12.36
N ILE A 139 -2.30 13.80 -11.04
CA ILE A 139 -2.73 14.77 -10.02
C ILE A 139 -2.07 16.14 -10.25
N SER A 140 -0.74 16.18 -10.39
CA SER A 140 -0.03 17.44 -10.61
C SER A 140 -0.50 18.14 -11.89
N ARG A 141 -0.81 17.40 -12.95
CA ARG A 141 -1.33 17.98 -14.19
C ARG A 141 -2.78 18.47 -14.06
N GLU A 142 -3.65 17.66 -13.48
CA GLU A 142 -5.09 17.95 -13.36
C GLU A 142 -5.36 19.16 -12.46
N TYR A 143 -4.54 19.33 -11.42
CA TYR A 143 -4.68 20.39 -10.41
C TYR A 143 -3.61 21.48 -10.51
N HIS A 144 -2.83 21.50 -11.59
CA HIS A 144 -1.80 22.51 -11.86
C HIS A 144 -0.76 22.69 -10.73
N LEU A 145 -0.29 21.58 -10.15
CA LEU A 145 0.71 21.57 -9.09
C LEU A 145 2.12 21.66 -9.68
N ASN A 146 2.87 22.71 -9.34
CA ASN A 146 4.16 23.08 -9.93
C ASN A 146 5.38 22.63 -9.11
N CYS A 147 5.23 21.61 -8.27
CA CYS A 147 6.27 21.09 -7.37
C CYS A 147 6.64 19.63 -7.67
N ALA A 148 6.71 19.25 -8.94
CA ALA A 148 7.00 17.87 -9.36
C ALA A 148 8.24 17.22 -8.69
N PRO A 149 9.38 17.91 -8.47
CA PRO A 149 10.55 17.31 -7.81
C PRO A 149 10.31 16.87 -6.35
N LEU A 150 9.27 17.37 -5.70
CA LEU A 150 8.93 16.99 -4.33
C LEU A 150 8.29 15.58 -4.26
N VAL A 151 7.75 15.07 -5.37
CA VAL A 151 7.11 13.75 -5.43
C VAL A 151 8.06 12.62 -5.03
N PRO A 152 9.23 12.43 -5.67
CA PRO A 152 10.14 11.36 -5.27
C PRO A 152 10.58 11.49 -3.81
N ILE A 153 10.79 12.71 -3.30
CA ILE A 153 11.16 12.96 -1.91
C ILE A 153 10.06 12.49 -0.96
N LEU A 154 8.81 12.90 -1.18
CA LEU A 154 7.69 12.54 -0.29
C LEU A 154 7.40 11.05 -0.33
N LEU A 155 7.24 10.48 -1.53
CA LEU A 155 6.87 9.08 -1.70
C LEU A 155 7.95 8.12 -1.21
N SER A 156 9.23 8.42 -1.47
CA SER A 156 10.34 7.59 -0.99
C SER A 156 10.49 7.64 0.53
N SER A 157 9.92 8.65 1.18
CA SER A 157 10.08 8.88 2.62
C SER A 157 8.99 8.19 3.45
N MET A 158 7.93 7.66 2.85
CA MET A 158 6.82 7.03 3.59
C MET A 158 7.26 5.69 4.17
N ALA A 159 7.22 5.57 5.50
CA ALA A 159 7.75 4.41 6.20
C ALA A 159 7.05 3.10 5.82
N GLY A 160 5.72 3.11 5.74
CA GLY A 160 4.96 1.92 5.33
C GLY A 160 5.24 1.49 3.89
N LEU A 161 5.39 2.44 2.95
CA LEU A 161 5.77 2.07 1.59
C LEU A 161 7.17 1.46 1.54
N VAL A 162 8.15 2.04 2.25
CA VAL A 162 9.50 1.45 2.34
C VAL A 162 9.42 0.03 2.90
N PHE A 163 8.68 -0.18 3.98
CA PHE A 163 8.57 -1.46 4.66
C PHE A 163 7.86 -2.55 3.83
N PHE A 164 6.77 -2.20 3.15
CA PHE A 164 5.94 -3.18 2.44
C PHE A 164 6.27 -3.32 0.95
N SER A 165 7.01 -2.37 0.34
CA SER A 165 7.30 -2.37 -1.10
C SER A 165 7.96 -3.64 -1.65
N GLN A 166 8.76 -4.34 -0.83
CA GLN A 166 9.40 -5.60 -1.22
C GLN A 166 8.57 -6.84 -0.85
N ASN A 167 7.49 -6.69 -0.11
CA ASN A 167 6.77 -7.82 0.46
C ASN A 167 6.04 -8.64 -0.63
N LEU A 168 6.46 -9.90 -0.81
CA LEU A 168 5.87 -10.79 -1.83
C LEU A 168 4.50 -11.35 -1.43
N TYR A 169 4.15 -11.31 -0.14
CA TYR A 169 2.83 -11.69 0.33
C TYR A 169 1.79 -10.62 0.01
N PHE A 170 2.13 -9.34 0.19
CA PHE A 170 1.20 -8.23 -0.09
C PHE A 170 1.17 -7.81 -1.56
N ILE A 171 2.27 -8.00 -2.30
CA ILE A 171 2.44 -7.46 -3.66
C ILE A 171 1.84 -6.06 -3.74
N THR A 172 2.39 -5.16 -2.92
CA THR A 172 1.85 -3.83 -2.68
C THR A 172 1.53 -3.06 -3.97
N ALA A 173 2.24 -3.32 -5.08
CA ALA A 173 1.89 -2.77 -6.38
C ALA A 173 0.42 -3.04 -6.80
N VAL A 174 -0.12 -4.23 -6.55
CA VAL A 174 -1.50 -4.59 -6.90
C VAL A 174 -2.50 -3.79 -6.06
N PHE A 175 -2.23 -3.65 -4.75
CA PHE A 175 -3.09 -2.88 -3.84
C PHE A 175 -3.19 -1.40 -4.25
N TYR A 176 -2.10 -0.80 -4.76
CA TYR A 176 -2.09 0.59 -5.22
C TYR A 176 -2.46 0.75 -6.72
N ALA A 177 -2.61 -0.33 -7.48
CA ALA A 177 -2.93 -0.29 -8.92
C ALA A 177 -4.16 0.55 -9.31
N PRO A 178 -5.25 0.62 -8.50
CA PRO A 178 -6.38 1.51 -8.73
C PRO A 178 -6.01 2.98 -8.99
N PHE A 179 -4.94 3.48 -8.36
CA PHE A 179 -4.45 4.84 -8.54
C PHE A 179 -3.94 5.08 -9.96
N ALA A 180 -3.05 4.21 -10.45
CA ALA A 180 -2.54 4.31 -11.81
C ALA A 180 -3.63 4.07 -12.85
N TRP A 181 -4.50 3.07 -12.64
CA TRP A 181 -5.61 2.78 -13.53
C TRP A 181 -6.52 3.99 -13.73
N SER A 182 -6.95 4.61 -12.63
CA SER A 182 -7.79 5.81 -12.69
C SER A 182 -7.09 6.96 -13.40
N ALA A 183 -5.80 7.17 -13.15
CA ALA A 183 -5.01 8.20 -13.81
C ALA A 183 -4.86 7.97 -15.33
N PHE A 184 -4.75 6.71 -15.76
CA PHE A 184 -4.69 6.33 -17.16
C PHE A 184 -6.04 6.45 -17.88
N ALA A 185 -7.10 5.92 -17.28
CA ALA A 185 -8.45 5.85 -17.85
C ALA A 185 -9.15 7.22 -17.88
N ALA A 186 -8.79 8.13 -16.97
CA ALA A 186 -9.40 9.45 -16.80
C ALA A 186 -9.53 10.26 -18.10
N GLY A 187 -10.77 10.41 -18.56
CA GLY A 187 -11.14 11.21 -19.74
C GLY A 187 -10.71 10.59 -21.07
N ARG A 188 -10.27 9.32 -21.09
CA ARG A 188 -9.82 8.63 -22.30
C ARG A 188 -10.72 7.48 -22.70
N TRP A 189 -11.28 6.77 -21.72
CA TRP A 189 -12.04 5.56 -21.97
C TRP A 189 -13.47 5.68 -21.49
N SER A 190 -14.33 4.81 -22.03
CA SER A 190 -15.72 4.71 -21.59
C SER A 190 -15.79 4.22 -20.14
N ASN A 191 -16.85 4.58 -19.43
CA ASN A 191 -17.08 4.12 -18.07
C ASN A 191 -17.13 2.58 -17.98
N ARG A 192 -17.56 1.88 -19.04
CA ARG A 192 -17.58 0.41 -19.08
C ARG A 192 -16.16 -0.16 -18.96
N VAL A 193 -15.20 0.39 -19.70
CA VAL A 193 -13.80 -0.03 -19.63
C VAL A 193 -13.23 0.28 -18.24
N LEU A 194 -13.51 1.48 -17.71
CA LEU A 194 -13.08 1.87 -16.37
C LEU A 194 -13.52 0.84 -15.31
N TYR A 195 -14.81 0.48 -15.30
CA TYR A 195 -15.40 -0.47 -14.36
C TYR A 195 -14.86 -1.88 -14.54
N ALA A 196 -14.74 -2.37 -15.79
CA ALA A 196 -14.13 -3.66 -16.07
C ALA A 196 -12.68 -3.75 -15.56
N GLY A 197 -11.91 -2.67 -15.69
CA GLY A 197 -10.56 -2.59 -15.12
C GLY A 197 -10.56 -2.65 -13.60
N PHE A 198 -11.50 -2.00 -12.93
CA PHE A 198 -11.65 -2.14 -11.46
C PHE A 198 -12.03 -3.57 -11.06
N VAL A 199 -12.93 -4.24 -11.79
CA VAL A 199 -13.24 -5.66 -11.54
C VAL A 199 -11.97 -6.51 -11.62
N ALA A 200 -11.18 -6.34 -12.69
CA ALA A 200 -9.96 -7.11 -12.91
C ALA A 200 -8.90 -6.85 -11.84
N LEU A 201 -8.67 -5.58 -11.46
CA LEU A 201 -7.72 -5.23 -10.41
C LEU A 201 -8.17 -5.76 -9.03
N SER A 202 -9.45 -5.66 -8.73
CA SER A 202 -10.02 -6.19 -7.49
C SER A 202 -9.91 -7.70 -7.41
N PHE A 203 -10.19 -8.40 -8.52
CA PHE A 203 -9.95 -9.84 -8.62
C PHE A 203 -8.48 -10.16 -8.28
N LEU A 204 -7.52 -9.50 -8.94
CA LEU A 204 -6.09 -9.72 -8.65
C LEU A 204 -5.71 -9.44 -7.19
N ASN A 205 -6.22 -8.35 -6.61
CA ASN A 205 -5.97 -8.00 -5.21
C ASN A 205 -6.52 -9.07 -4.25
N PHE A 206 -7.74 -9.53 -4.49
CA PHE A 206 -8.42 -10.50 -3.61
C PHE A 206 -8.00 -11.95 -3.87
N SER A 207 -7.47 -12.27 -5.04
CA SER A 207 -6.79 -13.54 -5.29
C SER A 207 -5.48 -13.68 -4.50
N ARG A 208 -4.89 -12.56 -4.07
CA ARG A 208 -3.74 -12.53 -3.17
C ARG A 208 -4.13 -12.70 -1.71
N GLY A 209 -5.25 -12.10 -1.29
CA GLY A 209 -5.79 -12.17 0.05
C GLY A 209 -6.81 -11.07 0.31
N TYR A 210 -7.57 -11.20 1.39
CA TYR A 210 -8.71 -10.31 1.70
C TYR A 210 -8.35 -9.13 2.62
N GLU A 211 -7.09 -9.03 3.03
CA GLU A 211 -6.59 -7.93 3.83
C GLU A 211 -6.78 -6.58 3.13
N PHE A 212 -7.02 -5.56 3.93
CA PHE A 212 -7.28 -4.19 3.50
C PHE A 212 -8.46 -4.02 2.54
N ALA A 213 -9.42 -4.96 2.50
CA ALA A 213 -10.56 -4.90 1.58
C ALA A 213 -11.31 -3.55 1.61
N THR A 214 -11.60 -3.01 2.80
CA THR A 214 -12.31 -1.73 2.93
C THR A 214 -11.44 -0.56 2.49
N VAL A 215 -10.18 -0.52 2.90
CA VAL A 215 -9.19 0.51 2.50
C VAL A 215 -8.99 0.48 0.98
N TYR A 216 -8.78 -0.69 0.39
CA TYR A 216 -8.65 -0.89 -1.06
C TYR A 216 -9.87 -0.38 -1.81
N THR A 217 -11.07 -0.70 -1.32
CA THR A 217 -12.34 -0.27 -1.93
C THR A 217 -12.48 1.25 -1.89
N ILE A 218 -12.24 1.86 -0.73
CA ILE A 218 -12.31 3.31 -0.55
C ILE A 218 -11.25 4.02 -1.39
N ASN A 219 -10.04 3.47 -1.49
CA ASN A 219 -8.95 3.95 -2.34
C ASN A 219 -9.31 3.88 -3.83
N SER A 220 -9.97 2.81 -4.26
CA SER A 220 -10.45 2.65 -5.64
C SER A 220 -11.48 3.72 -6.01
N VAL A 221 -12.43 3.99 -5.12
CA VAL A 221 -13.42 5.06 -5.28
C VAL A 221 -12.71 6.42 -5.33
N PHE A 222 -11.85 6.72 -4.37
CA PHE A 222 -11.12 7.98 -4.32
C PHE A 222 -10.28 8.22 -5.57
N ALA A 223 -9.52 7.22 -6.03
CA ALA A 223 -8.71 7.29 -7.24
C ALA A 223 -9.55 7.67 -8.47
N ALA A 224 -10.75 7.10 -8.63
CA ALA A 224 -11.66 7.47 -9.71
C ALA A 224 -12.18 8.91 -9.56
N LEU A 225 -12.53 9.32 -8.33
CA LEU A 225 -13.09 10.63 -8.06
C LEU A 225 -12.08 11.78 -8.21
N CYS A 226 -10.78 11.52 -8.05
CA CYS A 226 -9.71 12.51 -8.27
C CYS A 226 -9.73 13.10 -9.68
N PHE A 227 -10.17 12.35 -10.68
CA PHE A 227 -10.10 12.79 -12.08
C PHE A 227 -11.44 12.93 -12.76
N LEU A 228 -12.52 12.56 -12.08
CA LEU A 228 -13.87 12.73 -12.60
C LEU A 228 -14.22 14.22 -12.66
N ARG A 229 -14.94 14.66 -13.69
CA ARG A 229 -15.57 15.99 -13.75
C ARG A 229 -17.05 15.77 -14.04
N GLY A 230 -17.92 16.53 -13.37
CA GLY A 230 -19.35 16.36 -13.57
C GLY A 230 -20.19 16.88 -12.41
N SER A 231 -21.50 16.71 -12.55
CA SER A 231 -22.47 17.06 -11.51
C SER A 231 -22.35 16.11 -10.30
N PRO A 232 -22.81 16.52 -9.10
CA PRO A 232 -22.81 15.65 -7.92
C PRO A 232 -23.49 14.29 -8.17
N ARG A 233 -24.57 14.25 -8.97
CA ARG A 233 -25.24 13.01 -9.36
C ARG A 233 -24.33 12.07 -10.17
N GLN A 234 -23.53 12.62 -11.09
CA GLN A 234 -22.55 11.83 -11.85
C GLN A 234 -21.43 11.32 -10.95
N VAL A 235 -20.95 12.14 -10.02
CA VAL A 235 -19.93 11.78 -9.03
C VAL A 235 -20.39 10.59 -8.17
N ILE A 236 -21.58 10.69 -7.59
CA ILE A 236 -22.17 9.61 -6.77
C ILE A 236 -22.34 8.34 -7.61
N ARG A 237 -22.86 8.47 -8.85
CA ARG A 237 -23.06 7.33 -9.74
C ARG A 237 -21.75 6.59 -10.01
N VAL A 238 -20.69 7.30 -10.38
CA VAL A 238 -19.38 6.69 -10.63
C VAL A 238 -18.82 6.05 -9.37
N ALA A 239 -18.93 6.70 -8.21
CA ALA A 239 -18.49 6.13 -6.93
C ALA A 239 -19.19 4.79 -6.64
N VAL A 240 -20.52 4.73 -6.80
CA VAL A 240 -21.32 3.52 -6.60
C VAL A 240 -20.91 2.41 -7.58
N PHE A 241 -20.73 2.72 -8.87
CA PHE A 241 -20.33 1.70 -9.85
C PHE A 241 -18.90 1.21 -9.65
N VAL A 242 -17.96 2.07 -9.24
CA VAL A 242 -16.60 1.65 -8.87
C VAL A 242 -16.65 0.73 -7.66
N PHE A 243 -17.39 1.11 -6.62
CA PHE A 243 -17.62 0.25 -5.45
C PHE A 243 -18.20 -1.13 -5.85
N ALA A 244 -19.26 -1.14 -6.64
CA ALA A 244 -19.89 -2.37 -7.13
C ALA A 244 -18.92 -3.22 -7.98
N SER A 245 -18.06 -2.59 -8.77
CA SER A 245 -17.01 -3.27 -9.55
C SER A 245 -15.99 -3.95 -8.63
N VAL A 246 -15.61 -3.28 -7.55
CA VAL A 246 -14.71 -3.86 -6.55
C VAL A 246 -15.36 -5.05 -5.84
N CYS A 247 -16.62 -4.92 -5.41
CA CYS A 247 -17.37 -6.03 -4.83
C CYS A 247 -17.51 -7.21 -5.79
N LEU A 248 -17.75 -6.95 -7.09
CA LEU A 248 -17.83 -8.01 -8.09
C LEU A 248 -16.49 -8.76 -8.22
N GLY A 249 -15.37 -8.04 -8.29
CA GLY A 249 -14.04 -8.66 -8.32
C GLY A 249 -13.75 -9.49 -7.05
N PHE A 250 -14.16 -9.00 -5.88
CA PHE A 250 -14.09 -9.75 -4.62
C PHE A 250 -14.91 -11.04 -4.67
N LEU A 251 -16.17 -10.97 -5.13
CA LEU A 251 -17.05 -12.14 -5.22
C LEU A 251 -16.50 -13.21 -6.16
N ILE A 252 -15.94 -12.80 -7.30
CA ILE A 252 -15.28 -13.73 -8.23
C ILE A 252 -14.08 -14.40 -7.55
N ALA A 253 -13.20 -13.63 -6.92
CA ALA A 253 -12.03 -14.19 -6.21
C ALA A 253 -12.42 -15.13 -5.07
N ALA A 254 -13.45 -14.76 -4.29
CA ALA A 254 -13.98 -15.59 -3.21
C ALA A 254 -14.56 -16.91 -3.73
N PHE A 255 -15.31 -16.86 -4.83
CA PHE A 255 -15.87 -18.05 -5.45
C PHE A 255 -14.77 -18.97 -6.00
N ASP A 256 -13.78 -18.41 -6.70
CA ASP A 256 -12.61 -19.16 -7.19
C ASP A 256 -11.84 -19.81 -6.04
N HIS A 257 -11.66 -19.11 -4.91
CA HIS A 257 -11.00 -19.66 -3.74
C HIS A 257 -11.76 -20.89 -3.20
N VAL A 258 -13.08 -20.82 -3.07
CA VAL A 258 -13.91 -21.96 -2.64
C VAL A 258 -13.76 -23.14 -3.60
N LEU A 259 -13.82 -22.90 -4.91
CA LEU A 259 -13.67 -23.96 -5.92
C LEU A 259 -12.30 -24.63 -5.84
N ILE A 260 -11.24 -23.84 -5.66
CA ILE A 260 -9.88 -24.36 -5.54
C ILE A 260 -9.72 -25.19 -4.27
N VAL A 261 -10.31 -24.77 -3.14
CA VAL A 261 -10.32 -25.56 -1.90
C VAL A 261 -11.10 -26.86 -2.08
N CYS A 262 -12.30 -26.81 -2.67
CA CYS A 262 -13.09 -28.01 -3.01
C CYS A 262 -12.28 -29.02 -3.83
N HIS A 263 -11.61 -28.53 -4.88
CA HIS A 263 -10.75 -29.36 -5.71
C HIS A 263 -9.59 -29.96 -4.91
N ALA A 264 -8.90 -29.16 -4.09
CA ALA A 264 -7.75 -29.60 -3.30
C ALA A 264 -8.09 -30.67 -2.26
N ILE A 265 -9.28 -30.64 -1.66
CA ILE A 265 -9.73 -31.64 -0.67
C ILE A 265 -10.49 -32.81 -1.30
N GLY A 266 -10.64 -32.85 -2.63
CA GLY A 266 -11.37 -33.89 -3.35
C GLY A 266 -12.87 -33.94 -3.03
N ARG A 267 -13.49 -32.82 -2.63
CA ARG A 267 -14.93 -32.76 -2.29
C ARG A 267 -15.67 -31.80 -3.21
N SER A 268 -16.86 -32.19 -3.66
CA SER A 268 -17.73 -31.37 -4.52
C SER A 268 -18.64 -30.40 -3.75
N SER A 269 -18.67 -30.46 -2.41
CA SER A 269 -19.53 -29.58 -1.61
C SER A 269 -18.95 -28.18 -1.46
N LEU A 270 -19.58 -27.19 -2.11
CA LEU A 270 -19.24 -25.78 -1.99
C LEU A 270 -19.33 -25.28 -0.54
N ARG A 271 -20.26 -25.83 0.25
CA ARG A 271 -20.40 -25.46 1.67
C ARG A 271 -19.15 -25.83 2.46
N VAL A 272 -18.66 -27.07 2.30
CA VAL A 272 -17.45 -27.53 3.00
C VAL A 272 -16.22 -26.76 2.52
N GLY A 273 -16.13 -26.49 1.20
CA GLY A 273 -15.07 -25.64 0.66
C GLY A 273 -15.06 -24.24 1.27
N ALA A 274 -16.23 -23.62 1.40
CA ALA A 274 -16.38 -22.30 2.02
C ALA A 274 -16.03 -22.32 3.51
N GLU A 275 -16.50 -23.30 4.27
CA GLU A 275 -16.18 -23.44 5.69
C GLU A 275 -14.66 -23.54 5.93
N LEU A 276 -13.93 -24.23 5.04
CA LEU A 276 -12.47 -24.34 5.12
C LEU A 276 -11.75 -23.07 4.62
N ALA A 277 -12.16 -22.54 3.47
CA ALA A 277 -11.58 -21.33 2.86
C ALA A 277 -11.70 -20.10 3.76
N PHE A 278 -12.76 -20.04 4.55
CA PHE A 278 -13.10 -18.91 5.42
C PHE A 278 -13.06 -19.28 6.90
N SER A 279 -12.43 -20.40 7.26
CA SER A 279 -12.30 -20.90 8.63
C SER A 279 -11.68 -19.89 9.59
N THR A 280 -10.88 -18.95 9.08
CA THR A 280 -10.24 -17.89 9.88
C THR A 280 -11.07 -16.61 9.99
N LEU A 281 -12.07 -16.39 9.11
CA LEU A 281 -12.90 -15.18 9.13
C LEU A 281 -13.82 -15.13 10.37
N THR A 282 -14.30 -16.29 10.81
CA THR A 282 -15.15 -16.45 12.00
C THR A 282 -14.45 -15.98 13.27
N HIS A 283 -13.13 -16.09 13.32
CA HIS A 283 -12.32 -15.66 14.45
C HIS A 283 -11.88 -14.20 14.40
N ARG A 284 -12.09 -13.48 13.29
CA ARG A 284 -11.46 -12.18 13.02
C ARG A 284 -12.43 -11.02 12.81
N THR A 285 -13.66 -11.31 12.39
CA THR A 285 -14.64 -10.27 12.03
C THR A 285 -15.45 -9.87 13.25
N ALA A 286 -15.33 -8.62 13.70
CA ALA A 286 -16.07 -8.05 14.83
C ALA A 286 -15.90 -8.77 16.19
N SER A 287 -14.79 -9.49 16.39
CA SER A 287 -14.42 -10.00 17.71
C SER A 287 -13.55 -8.99 18.47
N PHE A 288 -13.62 -9.04 19.79
CA PHE A 288 -12.76 -8.27 20.71
C PHE A 288 -11.87 -9.20 21.54
N ASP A 289 -11.79 -10.48 21.15
CA ASP A 289 -11.07 -11.48 21.92
C ASP A 289 -9.59 -11.17 21.92
N SER A 290 -9.00 -11.13 23.13
CA SER A 290 -7.58 -10.89 23.39
C SER A 290 -7.01 -9.61 22.74
N VAL A 291 -7.84 -8.59 22.53
CA VAL A 291 -7.42 -7.24 22.12
C VAL A 291 -8.00 -6.17 23.06
N PRO A 292 -7.40 -4.97 23.15
CA PRO A 292 -7.98 -3.88 23.92
C PRO A 292 -9.39 -3.54 23.45
N LEU A 293 -10.34 -3.39 24.37
CA LEU A 293 -11.69 -2.94 24.02
C LEU A 293 -11.67 -1.46 23.60
N PRO A 294 -12.49 -1.05 22.61
CA PRO A 294 -12.58 0.34 22.18
C PRO A 294 -12.83 1.30 23.36
N PHE A 295 -12.20 2.47 23.32
CA PHE A 295 -12.37 3.54 24.31
C PHE A 295 -11.94 3.21 25.76
N THR A 296 -11.24 2.09 25.98
CA THR A 296 -10.57 1.81 27.25
C THR A 296 -9.20 2.50 27.34
N THR A 297 -8.63 2.61 28.55
CA THR A 297 -7.27 3.13 28.74
C THR A 297 -6.25 2.35 27.89
N LYS A 298 -6.35 1.02 27.87
CA LYS A 298 -5.48 0.15 27.05
C LYS A 298 -5.58 0.46 25.55
N PHE A 299 -6.80 0.76 25.07
CA PHE A 299 -6.99 1.19 23.69
C PHE A 299 -6.28 2.52 23.43
N PHE A 300 -6.50 3.53 24.27
CA PHE A 300 -5.84 4.82 24.08
C PHE A 300 -4.32 4.76 24.22
N ASP A 301 -3.79 3.91 25.09
CA ASP A 301 -2.35 3.68 25.19
C ASP A 301 -1.80 3.02 23.91
N THR A 302 -2.55 2.07 23.34
CA THR A 302 -2.22 1.42 22.07
C THR A 302 -2.21 2.45 20.93
N ILE A 303 -3.26 3.27 20.80
CA ILE A 303 -3.32 4.34 19.78
C ILE A 303 -2.22 5.37 20.00
N ARG A 304 -1.92 5.76 21.25
CA ARG A 304 -0.83 6.70 21.55
C ARG A 304 0.52 6.15 21.10
N GLY A 305 0.79 4.86 21.34
CA GLY A 305 1.99 4.18 20.85
C GLY A 305 2.13 4.30 19.33
N ARG A 306 1.05 3.99 18.60
CA ARG A 306 0.98 4.07 17.14
C ARG A 306 1.19 5.48 16.60
N MET A 307 0.60 6.49 17.25
CA MET A 307 0.84 7.90 16.90
C MET A 307 2.31 8.33 17.09
N GLY A 308 3.07 7.61 17.93
CA GLY A 308 4.50 7.78 18.11
C GLY A 308 5.35 7.11 17.03
N ASP A 309 4.76 6.24 16.21
CA ASP A 309 5.47 5.56 15.15
C ASP A 309 5.86 6.49 14.01
N THR A 310 6.88 6.08 13.27
CA THR A 310 7.44 6.86 12.18
C THR A 310 6.55 6.79 10.95
N ALA A 311 5.99 7.92 10.53
CA ALA A 311 5.22 8.05 9.29
C ALA A 311 6.12 8.33 8.08
N PHE A 312 7.07 9.25 8.25
CA PHE A 312 8.03 9.60 7.22
C PHE A 312 9.46 9.58 7.78
N VAL A 313 10.40 9.01 7.03
CA VAL A 313 11.84 9.23 7.21
C VAL A 313 12.39 9.81 5.95
N PHE A 314 13.09 10.94 6.03
CA PHE A 314 13.66 11.60 4.89
C PHE A 314 15.15 11.27 4.76
N PRO A 315 15.56 10.29 3.92
CA PRO A 315 16.97 9.91 3.80
C PRO A 315 17.82 11.05 3.24
N TRP A 316 17.18 11.96 2.51
CA TRP A 316 17.76 13.14 1.88
C TRP A 316 18.10 14.26 2.87
N PHE A 317 17.58 14.22 4.10
CA PHE A 317 17.71 15.29 5.10
C PHE A 317 18.16 14.71 6.45
N PHE A 318 19.36 14.12 6.49
CA PHE A 318 19.94 13.55 7.72
C PHE A 318 19.01 12.56 8.45
N GLN A 319 18.21 11.81 7.69
CA GLN A 319 17.23 10.86 8.22
C GLN A 319 16.22 11.48 9.20
N TRP A 320 15.87 12.76 9.00
CA TRP A 320 14.81 13.42 9.78
C TRP A 320 13.51 12.61 9.73
N LYS A 321 12.84 12.48 10.87
CA LYS A 321 11.64 11.65 11.04
C LYS A 321 10.43 12.53 11.38
N LEU A 322 9.29 12.18 10.80
CA LEU A 322 7.97 12.67 11.21
C LEU A 322 7.17 11.49 11.74
N THR A 323 6.55 11.65 12.91
CA THR A 323 5.66 10.63 13.45
C THR A 323 4.27 10.71 12.81
N GLU A 324 3.48 9.64 12.92
CA GLU A 324 2.08 9.64 12.50
C GLU A 324 1.29 10.77 13.19
N GLY A 325 1.48 10.94 14.49
CA GLY A 325 0.86 12.02 15.26
C GLY A 325 1.23 13.42 14.76
N ASN A 326 2.48 13.64 14.34
CA ASN A 326 2.88 14.92 13.73
C ASN A 326 2.13 15.16 12.41
N VAL A 327 2.00 14.13 11.56
CA VAL A 327 1.28 14.24 10.29
C VAL A 327 -0.20 14.55 10.52
N PHE A 328 -0.85 13.88 11.47
CA PHE A 328 -2.24 14.18 11.86
C PHE A 328 -2.39 15.61 12.34
N ALA A 329 -1.49 16.09 13.20
CA ALA A 329 -1.52 17.46 13.72
C ALA A 329 -1.37 18.48 12.59
N ILE A 330 -0.37 18.31 11.70
CA ILE A 330 -0.14 19.22 10.56
C ILE A 330 -1.34 19.23 9.61
N ALA A 331 -1.88 18.06 9.26
CA ALA A 331 -3.05 17.96 8.39
C ALA A 331 -4.29 18.63 9.02
N THR A 332 -4.49 18.48 10.33
CA THR A 332 -5.60 19.09 11.08
C THR A 332 -5.46 20.61 11.12
N ILE A 333 -4.27 21.12 11.43
CA ILE A 333 -3.99 22.58 11.41
C ILE A 333 -4.26 23.13 10.01
N ALA A 334 -3.81 22.45 8.95
CA ALA A 334 -4.06 22.86 7.58
C ALA A 334 -5.56 22.90 7.25
N LEU A 335 -6.34 21.92 7.72
CA LEU A 335 -7.80 21.91 7.58
C LEU A 335 -8.44 23.10 8.29
N LEU A 336 -8.08 23.35 9.56
CA LEU A 336 -8.65 24.44 10.36
C LEU A 336 -8.37 25.81 9.75
N VAL A 337 -7.12 26.06 9.34
CA VAL A 337 -6.70 27.33 8.71
C VAL A 337 -7.44 27.56 7.38
N ARG A 338 -7.81 26.50 6.66
CA ARG A 338 -8.36 26.58 5.30
C ARG A 338 -9.82 26.16 5.18
N LEU A 339 -10.52 25.91 6.29
CA LEU A 339 -11.84 25.26 6.31
C LEU A 339 -12.85 25.91 5.37
N GLN A 340 -12.86 27.25 5.31
CA GLN A 340 -13.79 28.02 4.46
C GLN A 340 -13.37 28.14 2.99
N ARG A 341 -12.14 27.73 2.65
CA ARG A 341 -11.51 27.95 1.33
C ARG A 341 -10.91 26.67 0.74
N LEU A 342 -11.40 25.51 1.17
CA LEU A 342 -10.94 24.22 0.65
C LEU A 342 -11.29 24.09 -0.84
N SER A 343 -10.26 23.86 -1.65
CA SER A 343 -10.41 23.41 -3.03
C SER A 343 -11.10 22.05 -3.10
N ARG A 344 -11.53 21.66 -4.30
CA ARG A 344 -12.13 20.34 -4.53
C ARG A 344 -11.19 19.19 -4.12
N LEU A 345 -9.89 19.31 -4.42
CA LEU A 345 -8.91 18.27 -4.08
C LEU A 345 -8.76 18.15 -2.57
N GLU A 346 -8.64 19.27 -1.86
CA GLU A 346 -8.55 19.29 -0.40
C GLU A 346 -9.79 18.67 0.25
N LYS A 347 -11.00 19.05 -0.19
CA LYS A 347 -12.25 18.43 0.30
C LYS A 347 -12.24 16.92 0.11
N LEU A 348 -11.81 16.46 -1.06
CA LEU A 348 -11.74 15.04 -1.35
C LEU A 348 -10.75 14.34 -0.43
N VAL A 349 -9.54 14.89 -0.24
CA VAL A 349 -8.51 14.30 0.63
C VAL A 349 -8.93 14.30 2.10
N PHE A 350 -9.46 15.41 2.62
CA PHE A 350 -9.88 15.54 4.02
C PHE A 350 -11.10 14.68 4.36
N VAL A 351 -11.89 14.27 3.38
CA VAL A 351 -12.97 13.29 3.57
C VAL A 351 -12.47 11.87 3.40
N TRP A 352 -11.76 11.59 2.31
CA TRP A 352 -11.31 10.23 1.98
C TRP A 352 -10.30 9.68 2.98
N ALA A 353 -9.25 10.43 3.31
CA ALA A 353 -8.13 9.88 4.06
C ALA A 353 -8.54 9.42 5.46
N PRO A 354 -9.32 10.20 6.25
CA PRO A 354 -9.82 9.75 7.54
C PRO A 354 -10.83 8.60 7.43
N ILE A 355 -11.76 8.66 6.47
CA ILE A 355 -12.75 7.58 6.27
C ILE A 355 -12.05 6.26 5.93
N SER A 356 -11.05 6.31 5.04
CA SER A 356 -10.28 5.13 4.64
C SER A 356 -9.50 4.55 5.83
N TYR A 357 -8.76 5.40 6.55
CA TYR A 357 -7.98 4.99 7.72
C TYR A 357 -8.84 4.39 8.83
N VAL A 358 -9.95 5.06 9.19
CA VAL A 358 -10.86 4.59 10.26
C VAL A 358 -11.68 3.37 9.84
N SER A 359 -11.95 3.17 8.54
CA SER A 359 -12.74 2.03 8.08
C SER A 359 -12.20 0.69 8.57
N TRP A 360 -10.87 0.57 8.69
CA TRP A 360 -10.24 -0.67 9.14
C TRP A 360 -10.48 -0.95 10.63
N TYR A 361 -10.52 0.10 11.45
CA TYR A 361 -10.91 0.00 12.87
C TYR A 361 -12.38 -0.36 13.07
N VAL A 362 -13.24 -0.10 12.07
CA VAL A 362 -14.67 -0.47 12.13
C VAL A 362 -14.89 -1.90 11.67
N PHE A 363 -14.27 -2.31 10.56
CA PHE A 363 -14.58 -3.58 9.91
C PHE A 363 -13.59 -4.72 10.21
N ALA A 364 -12.41 -4.41 10.75
CA ALA A 364 -11.34 -5.37 11.03
C ALA A 364 -10.63 -5.06 12.36
N TYR A 365 -11.38 -4.61 13.37
CA TYR A 365 -10.86 -4.12 14.65
C TYR A 365 -9.85 -5.07 15.32
N GLN A 366 -10.23 -6.33 15.52
CA GLN A 366 -9.37 -7.31 16.17
C GLN A 366 -8.05 -7.49 15.43
N HIS A 367 -8.15 -7.62 14.10
CA HIS A 367 -7.02 -7.83 13.22
C HIS A 367 -6.05 -6.64 13.31
N ILE A 368 -6.52 -5.40 13.25
CA ILE A 368 -5.62 -4.24 13.37
C ILE A 368 -5.04 -4.10 14.77
N MET A 369 -5.77 -4.49 15.81
CA MET A 369 -5.28 -4.45 17.19
C MET A 369 -4.18 -5.48 17.46
N TRP A 370 -4.25 -6.67 16.84
CA TRP A 370 -3.18 -7.66 16.91
C TRP A 370 -1.99 -7.34 15.99
N HIS A 371 -2.27 -6.85 14.78
CA HIS A 371 -1.26 -6.69 13.74
C HIS A 371 -0.88 -5.22 13.54
N PHE A 372 -0.24 -4.66 14.56
CA PHE A 372 0.17 -3.24 14.61
C PHE A 372 1.00 -2.81 13.39
N MET A 373 1.83 -3.68 12.83
CA MET A 373 2.61 -3.37 11.61
C MET A 373 1.77 -3.00 10.38
N TYR A 374 0.54 -3.51 10.26
CA TYR A 374 -0.34 -3.19 9.13
C TYR A 374 -0.77 -1.73 9.12
N GLU A 375 -0.70 -1.08 10.28
CA GLU A 375 -0.98 0.33 10.38
C GLU A 375 -0.04 1.18 9.55
N TRP A 376 1.24 0.84 9.43
CA TRP A 376 2.16 1.61 8.57
C TRP A 376 1.73 1.61 7.11
N ASP A 377 1.27 0.46 6.57
CA ASP A 377 0.76 0.42 5.20
C ASP A 377 -0.61 1.11 5.09
N ILE A 378 -1.53 0.89 6.04
CA ILE A 378 -2.84 1.56 6.03
C ILE A 378 -2.66 3.08 6.13
N PHE A 379 -1.84 3.57 7.04
CA PHE A 379 -1.49 4.98 7.19
C PHE A 379 -0.92 5.49 5.86
N SER A 380 0.08 4.80 5.31
CA SER A 380 0.69 5.15 4.03
C SER A 380 -0.36 5.25 2.92
N ALA A 381 -1.20 4.23 2.78
CA ALA A 381 -2.26 4.12 1.77
C ALA A 381 -3.36 5.16 1.89
N THR A 382 -3.46 5.86 3.01
CA THR A 382 -4.57 6.76 3.34
C THR A 382 -4.06 8.15 3.69
N ILE A 383 -3.79 8.41 4.98
CA ILE A 383 -3.33 9.69 5.51
C ILE A 383 -2.00 10.10 4.88
N GLY A 384 -1.06 9.16 4.68
CA GLY A 384 0.25 9.42 4.07
C GLY A 384 0.15 9.92 2.63
N ILE A 385 -0.57 9.21 1.75
CA ILE A 385 -0.84 9.69 0.38
C ILE A 385 -1.59 11.03 0.40
N GLY A 386 -2.60 11.17 1.27
CA GLY A 386 -3.34 12.43 1.44
C GLY A 386 -2.43 13.59 1.81
N PHE A 387 -1.54 13.38 2.79
CA PHE A 387 -0.54 14.35 3.21
C PHE A 387 0.41 14.71 2.08
N CYS A 388 0.88 13.73 1.29
CA CYS A 388 1.72 14.00 0.12
C CYS A 388 1.03 14.91 -0.89
N ILE A 389 -0.26 14.67 -1.17
CA ILE A 389 -1.06 15.49 -2.08
C ILE A 389 -1.20 16.93 -1.54
N LEU A 390 -1.54 17.08 -0.26
CA LEU A 390 -1.68 18.39 0.39
C LEU A 390 -0.35 19.15 0.41
N ALA A 391 0.76 18.48 0.73
CA ALA A 391 2.10 19.06 0.71
C ALA A 391 2.45 19.60 -0.68
N LEU A 392 2.22 18.81 -1.74
CA LEU A 392 2.43 19.27 -3.12
C LEU A 392 1.57 20.49 -3.46
N GLN A 393 0.31 20.50 -3.02
CA GLN A 393 -0.60 21.60 -3.26
C GLN A 393 -0.15 22.89 -2.57
N TYR A 394 0.19 22.82 -1.29
CA TYR A 394 0.61 23.99 -0.52
C TYR A 394 1.99 24.49 -0.93
N CYS A 395 2.96 23.61 -1.16
CA CYS A 395 4.26 23.99 -1.71
C CYS A 395 4.11 24.65 -3.09
N SER A 396 3.21 24.15 -3.95
CA SER A 396 2.94 24.76 -5.25
C SER A 396 2.37 26.17 -5.13
N ALA A 397 1.55 26.44 -4.11
CA ALA A 397 1.00 27.77 -3.86
C ALA A 397 2.06 28.76 -3.33
N ILE A 398 3.03 28.27 -2.54
CA ILE A 398 4.07 29.09 -1.90
C ILE A 398 5.26 29.35 -2.85
N ALA A 399 5.58 28.40 -3.74
CA ALA A 399 6.76 28.46 -4.61
C ALA A 399 6.90 29.77 -5.43
N PRO A 400 5.84 30.37 -6.00
CA PRO A 400 5.94 31.65 -6.70
C PRO A 400 6.35 32.82 -5.79
N SER A 401 5.89 32.81 -4.53
CA SER A 401 6.24 33.83 -3.54
C SER A 401 7.71 33.72 -3.13
N LEU A 402 8.20 32.49 -2.90
CA LEU A 402 9.62 32.25 -2.62
C LEU A 402 10.53 32.63 -3.80
N ARG A 403 10.13 32.34 -5.05
CA ARG A 403 10.89 32.76 -6.23
C ARG A 403 10.96 34.29 -6.36
N ARG A 404 9.86 34.99 -6.07
CA ARG A 404 9.82 36.45 -6.06
C ARG A 404 10.72 37.02 -4.96
N LEU A 405 10.66 36.46 -3.75
CA LEU A 405 11.53 36.85 -2.64
C LEU A 405 13.02 36.63 -2.99
N ARG A 406 13.38 35.45 -3.50
CA ARG A 406 14.76 35.15 -3.92
C ARG A 406 15.25 36.10 -5.02
N LYS A 407 14.40 36.44 -5.99
CA LYS A 407 14.74 37.42 -7.05
C LYS A 407 14.97 38.81 -6.44
N ARG A 408 14.12 39.25 -5.50
CA ARG A 408 14.31 40.52 -4.79
C ARG A 408 15.61 40.56 -3.99
N ILE A 409 15.92 39.49 -3.25
CA ILE A 409 17.18 39.38 -2.48
C ILE A 409 18.39 39.35 -3.42
N GLY A 410 18.33 38.60 -4.52
CA GLY A 410 19.40 38.54 -5.51
C GLY A 410 19.67 39.87 -6.22
N GLN A 411 18.63 40.70 -6.39
CA GLN A 411 18.69 42.04 -6.97
C GLN A 411 18.96 43.15 -5.94
N ALA A 412 19.00 42.83 -4.65
CA ALA A 412 19.28 43.80 -3.59
C ALA A 412 20.77 44.23 -3.62
N PRO A 413 21.09 45.50 -3.30
CA PRO A 413 22.48 45.94 -3.13
C PRO A 413 23.19 45.11 -2.07
N ASP A 414 24.51 44.92 -2.18
CA ASP A 414 25.26 44.03 -1.27
C ASP A 414 25.19 44.46 0.21
N ALA A 415 24.95 45.75 0.49
CA ALA A 415 24.66 46.24 1.85
C ALA A 415 23.33 45.69 2.41
N ALA A 416 22.28 45.59 1.58
CA ALA A 416 21.00 45.02 1.97
C ALA A 416 21.03 43.48 2.07
N LYS A 417 21.91 42.81 1.30
CA LYS A 417 22.15 41.37 1.46
C LYS A 417 22.84 41.04 2.79
N ARG A 418 23.75 41.89 3.27
CA ARG A 418 24.40 41.74 4.60
C ARG A 418 23.41 41.95 5.74
N ALA A 419 22.60 43.02 5.67
CA ALA A 419 21.54 43.25 6.67
C ALA A 419 20.54 42.09 6.79
N TYR A 420 20.14 41.48 5.66
CA TYR A 420 19.29 40.29 5.67
C TYR A 420 19.98 39.03 6.25
N ALA A 421 21.30 38.92 6.13
CA ALA A 421 22.06 37.80 6.70
C ALA A 421 22.20 37.96 8.22
N ASP A 422 22.38 39.19 8.71
CA ASP A 422 22.46 39.52 10.13
C ASP A 422 21.10 39.36 10.84
N GLU A 423 19.98 39.62 10.14
CA GLU A 423 18.61 39.34 10.64
C GLU A 423 18.26 37.85 10.70
N LEU A 424 18.91 36.99 9.91
CA LEU A 424 18.68 35.54 9.91
C LEU A 424 19.59 34.80 10.92
N GLN A 425 20.59 35.47 11.47
CA GLN A 425 21.49 34.94 12.50
C GLN A 425 21.05 35.27 13.94
N ASN A 426 20.14 36.24 14.10
CA ASN A 426 19.42 36.53 15.35
C ASN A 426 18.03 35.88 15.32
#